data_AF-A0A1V9YYQ0-F1
#
_entry.id   AF-A0A1V9YYQ0-F1
#
_cell.length_a   1.000
_cell.length_b   1.000
_cell.length_c   1.000
_cell.angle_alpha   90.00
_cell.angle_beta   90.00
_cell.angle_gamma   90.00
#
_symmetry.space_group_name_H-M   'P 1'
#
loop_
_entity.id
_entity.type
_entity.pdbx_description
1 polymer ?
#
loop_
_entity_poly.entity_id
_entity_poly.type
_entity_poly.pdbx_seq_one_letter_code
_entity_poly.pdbx_strand_id
1 'polypeptide(L)'
;MPPPPVQCPELFNIHRGYVQTTGRDTGATATYKCDPTHRLHGNPTRKCEQGSWTGDEPTCRVQYSRSKDNSFQNGDFGYSVGML
;
A
#
# COMPACT_ATOMS: atom_id res chain seq x y z
N MET A 1 -26.80 -27.98 -6.66
CA MET A 1 -25.74 -27.14 -7.25
C MET A 1 -24.73 -26.85 -6.15
N PRO A 2 -23.42 -27.09 -6.33
CA PRO A 2 -22.42 -26.65 -5.36
C PRO A 2 -22.45 -25.11 -5.27
N PRO A 3 -22.16 -24.52 -4.10
CA PRO A 3 -22.03 -23.07 -4.00
C PRO A 3 -20.92 -22.56 -4.94
N PRO A 4 -21.07 -21.38 -5.54
CA PRO A 4 -20.01 -20.79 -6.35
C PRO A 4 -18.72 -20.67 -5.52
N PRO A 5 -17.54 -20.81 -6.16
CA PRO A 5 -16.27 -20.71 -5.45
C PRO A 5 -16.17 -19.34 -4.77
N VAL A 6 -15.79 -19.37 -3.50
CA VAL A 6 -15.72 -18.15 -2.69
C VAL A 6 -14.46 -17.38 -3.11
N GLN A 7 -14.69 -16.24 -3.75
CA GLN A 7 -13.66 -15.33 -4.23
C GLN A 7 -13.68 -14.05 -3.41
N CYS A 8 -12.50 -13.48 -3.19
CA CYS A 8 -12.34 -12.18 -2.56
C CYS A 8 -12.74 -11.05 -3.51
N PRO A 9 -13.14 -9.89 -2.95
CA PRO A 9 -13.46 -8.73 -3.76
C PRO A 9 -12.26 -8.25 -4.57
N GLU A 10 -12.52 -7.56 -5.67
CA GLU A 10 -11.48 -6.91 -6.44
C GLU A 10 -10.81 -5.80 -5.62
N LEU A 11 -9.48 -5.74 -5.69
CA LEU A 11 -8.70 -4.71 -5.04
C LEU A 11 -8.34 -3.62 -6.05
N PHE A 12 -8.39 -2.37 -5.61
CA PHE A 12 -7.99 -1.23 -6.40
C PHE A 12 -6.60 -0.75 -5.99
N ASN A 13 -6.02 0.09 -6.84
CA ASN A 13 -4.74 0.72 -6.58
C ASN A 13 -4.88 1.64 -5.36
N ILE A 14 -3.94 1.55 -4.43
CA ILE A 14 -3.85 2.48 -3.30
C ILE A 14 -3.33 3.84 -3.78
N HIS A 15 -3.63 4.90 -3.03
CA HIS A 15 -3.10 6.23 -3.34
C HIS A 15 -1.56 6.21 -3.33
N ARG A 16 -0.94 6.73 -4.41
CA ARG A 16 0.53 6.74 -4.59
C ARG A 16 1.16 5.34 -4.57
N GLY A 17 0.44 4.36 -5.11
CA GLY A 17 0.90 2.98 -5.19
C GLY A 17 -0.02 2.11 -6.04
N TYR A 18 0.27 0.82 -6.02
CA TYR A 18 -0.46 -0.18 -6.78
C TYR A 18 -0.47 -1.52 -6.05
N VAL A 19 -1.44 -2.35 -6.39
CA VAL A 19 -1.60 -3.71 -5.86
C VAL A 19 -1.36 -4.72 -6.98
N GLN A 20 -0.67 -5.81 -6.67
CA GLN A 20 -0.47 -6.95 -7.56
C GLN A 20 -1.05 -8.19 -6.89
N THR A 21 -2.08 -8.78 -7.49
CA THR A 21 -2.74 -9.98 -6.97
C THR A 21 -2.38 -11.21 -7.80
N THR A 22 -2.15 -12.35 -7.17
CA THR A 22 -1.99 -13.64 -7.88
C THR A 22 -3.32 -14.24 -8.35
N GLY A 23 -4.46 -13.66 -7.92
CA GLY A 23 -5.82 -14.13 -8.19
C GLY A 23 -6.80 -13.57 -7.16
N ARG A 24 -8.03 -14.09 -7.14
CA ARG A 24 -9.05 -13.75 -6.14
C ARG A 24 -9.58 -14.96 -5.38
N ASP A 25 -9.11 -16.16 -5.70
CA ASP A 25 -9.55 -17.41 -5.07
C ASP A 25 -8.94 -17.55 -3.67
N THR A 26 -9.54 -18.39 -2.82
CA THR A 26 -9.01 -18.66 -1.48
C THR A 26 -7.55 -19.16 -1.57
N GLY A 27 -6.65 -18.49 -0.84
CA GLY A 27 -5.20 -18.72 -0.92
C GLY A 27 -4.45 -17.73 -1.82
N ALA A 28 -5.15 -16.95 -2.65
CA ALA A 28 -4.53 -15.90 -3.45
C ALA A 28 -3.86 -14.84 -2.57
N THR A 29 -2.84 -14.19 -3.12
CA THR A 29 -2.02 -13.20 -2.41
C THR A 29 -2.06 -11.86 -3.14
N ALA A 30 -2.34 -10.80 -2.40
CA ALA A 30 -2.27 -9.41 -2.84
C ALA A 30 -1.03 -8.75 -2.26
N THR A 31 -0.16 -8.21 -3.12
CA THR A 31 1.07 -7.51 -2.73
C THR A 31 1.00 -6.05 -3.15
N TYR A 32 1.16 -5.16 -2.19
CA TYR A 32 1.10 -3.72 -2.39
C TYR A 32 2.51 -3.14 -2.54
N LYS A 33 2.63 -2.18 -3.45
CA LYS A 33 3.86 -1.43 -3.70
C LYS A 33 3.53 0.04 -3.82
N CYS A 34 4.42 0.88 -3.30
CA CYS A 34 4.30 2.32 -3.43
C CYS A 34 5.08 2.83 -4.63
N ASP A 35 4.65 3.99 -5.13
CA ASP A 35 5.39 4.77 -6.11
C ASP A 35 6.80 5.12 -5.59
N PRO A 36 7.73 5.49 -6.49
CA PRO A 36 9.01 6.06 -6.10
C PRO A 36 8.80 7.20 -5.08
N THR A 37 9.77 7.38 -4.18
CA THR A 37 9.76 8.36 -3.08
C THR A 37 8.72 8.14 -1.97
N HIS A 38 7.90 7.09 -2.07
CA HIS A 38 6.92 6.73 -1.06
C HIS A 38 7.31 5.41 -0.37
N ARG A 39 6.93 5.28 0.90
CA ARG A 39 7.09 4.06 1.70
C ARG A 39 5.73 3.52 2.09
N LEU A 40 5.65 2.20 2.02
CA LEU A 40 4.47 1.47 2.45
C LEU A 40 4.40 1.45 3.97
N HIS A 41 3.24 1.79 4.50
CA HIS A 41 2.92 1.79 5.91
C HIS A 41 1.78 0.80 6.17
N GLY A 42 2.07 -0.25 6.95
CA GLY A 42 1.19 -1.40 7.17
C GLY A 42 1.75 -2.68 6.56
N ASN A 43 0.90 -3.69 6.41
CA ASN A 43 1.29 -4.97 5.85
C ASN A 43 1.34 -4.87 4.31
N PRO A 44 2.48 -5.16 3.67
CA PRO A 44 2.59 -5.10 2.21
C PRO A 44 1.82 -6.23 1.52
N THR A 45 1.31 -7.21 2.27
CA THR A 45 0.74 -8.42 1.72
C THR A 45 -0.54 -8.81 2.45
N ARG A 46 -1.58 -9.14 1.68
CA ARG A 46 -2.86 -9.64 2.16
C ARG A 46 -3.17 -10.97 1.48
N LYS A 47 -3.89 -11.86 2.16
CA LYS A 47 -4.26 -13.18 1.64
C LYS A 47 -5.77 -13.30 1.52
N CYS A 48 -6.26 -13.95 0.48
CA CYS A 48 -7.68 -14.21 0.35
C CYS A 48 -8.06 -15.42 1.21
N GLU A 49 -8.90 -15.21 2.22
CA GLU A 49 -9.42 -16.26 3.10
C GLU A 49 -10.94 -16.16 3.18
N GLN A 50 -11.61 -17.24 2.76
CA GLN A 50 -13.08 -17.36 2.84
C GLN A 50 -13.83 -16.17 2.21
N GLY A 51 -13.29 -15.58 1.13
CA GLY A 51 -13.93 -14.48 0.40
C GLY A 51 -13.63 -13.10 0.95
N SER A 52 -12.70 -12.98 1.90
CA SER A 52 -12.21 -11.69 2.39
C SER A 52 -10.70 -11.63 2.39
N TRP A 53 -10.16 -10.46 2.05
CA TRP A 53 -8.73 -10.20 2.15
C TRP A 53 -8.35 -9.99 3.61
N THR A 54 -7.35 -10.72 4.09
CA THR A 54 -6.85 -10.63 5.46
C THR A 54 -6.19 -9.27 5.73
N GLY A 55 -6.25 -8.84 6.99
CA GLY A 55 -5.64 -7.59 7.45
C GLY A 55 -6.23 -6.35 6.78
N ASP A 56 -5.59 -5.22 7.03
CA ASP A 56 -6.00 -3.90 6.54
C ASP A 56 -5.26 -3.50 5.26
N GLU A 57 -5.88 -2.62 4.48
CA GLU A 57 -5.24 -2.01 3.32
C GLU A 57 -4.09 -1.10 3.75
N PRO A 58 -2.86 -1.30 3.25
CA PRO A 58 -1.74 -0.46 3.59
C PRO A 58 -1.82 0.91 2.90
N THR A 59 -1.10 1.90 3.43
CA THR A 59 -1.04 3.25 2.87
C THR A 59 0.37 3.61 2.43
N CYS A 60 0.49 4.38 1.35
CA CYS A 60 1.78 4.92 0.92
C CYS A 60 1.97 6.33 1.48
N ARG A 61 3.09 6.54 2.18
CA ARG A 61 3.47 7.83 2.76
C ARG A 61 4.77 8.33 2.15
N VAL A 62 4.86 9.64 1.92
CA VAL A 62 6.10 10.27 1.42
C VAL A 62 7.23 9.98 2.40
N GLN A 63 8.35 9.45 1.89
CA GLN A 63 9.55 9.29 2.69
C GLN A 63 10.45 10.50 2.46
N TYR A 64 10.36 11.49 3.34
CA TYR A 64 11.33 12.58 3.39
C TYR A 64 12.69 11.98 3.76
N SER A 65 13.58 11.91 2.79
CA SER A 65 14.97 11.58 3.06
C SER A 65 15.61 12.85 3.59
N ARG A 66 15.97 12.86 4.88
CA ARG A 66 16.85 13.91 5.41
C ARG A 66 18.13 13.80 4.60
N SER A 67 18.40 14.74 3.69
CA SER A 67 19.64 14.75 2.95
C SER A 67 20.78 14.58 3.95
N LYS A 68 21.61 13.55 3.77
CA LYS A 68 22.82 13.35 4.61
C LYS A 68 23.74 14.56 4.55
N ASP A 69 23.57 15.36 3.52
CA ASP A 69 24.29 16.59 3.24
C ASP A 69 23.71 17.82 3.97
N ASN A 70 22.60 17.72 4.72
CA ASN A 70 22.00 18.82 5.49
C ASN A 70 21.83 20.18 4.75
N SER A 71 21.94 20.18 3.42
CA SER A 71 21.88 21.35 2.54
C SER A 71 20.44 21.78 2.27
N PHE A 72 19.67 21.98 3.33
CA PHE A 72 18.33 22.56 3.23
C PHE A 72 18.48 24.07 3.05
N GLN A 73 18.36 24.54 1.82
CA GLN A 73 18.25 25.97 1.53
C GLN A 73 16.82 26.43 1.87
N ASN A 74 16.70 27.65 2.38
CA ASN A 74 15.43 28.37 2.49
C ASN A 74 14.66 28.33 1.15
N GLY A 75 13.59 27.54 1.07
CA GLY A 75 12.80 27.36 -0.16
C GLY A 75 12.71 25.92 -0.70
N ASP A 76 13.33 24.92 -0.06
CA ASP A 76 13.15 23.51 -0.43
C ASP A 76 11.73 23.01 -0.09
N PHE A 77 10.95 22.67 -1.12
CA PHE A 77 9.59 22.15 -1.00
C PHE A 77 9.60 20.68 -0.53
N GLY A 78 9.94 20.49 0.74
CA GLY A 78 10.07 19.17 1.35
C GLY A 78 9.51 19.05 2.78
N TYR A 79 8.71 20.01 3.26
CA TYR A 79 8.08 19.93 4.58
C TYR A 79 6.56 20.08 4.47
N SER A 80 5.82 19.04 4.84
CA SER A 80 4.45 19.22 5.32
C SER A 80 4.54 19.49 6.82
N VAL A 81 4.07 20.68 7.21
CA VAL A 81 3.93 21.12 8.59
C VAL A 81 2.95 20.21 9.34
N GLY A 82 3.42 19.56 10.39
CA GLY A 82 2.54 19.06 11.45
C GLY A 82 2.22 20.23 12.37
N MET A 83 1.04 20.81 12.20
CA MET A 83 0.42 21.72 13.17
C MET A 83 0.35 21.05 14.53
N LEU A 84 0.80 21.75 15.57
CA LEU A 84 0.08 22.03 16.84
C LEU A 84 0.88 23.10 17.62
#